data_AF-A0A7V3IY53-F1
#
_entry.id   AF-A0A7V3IY53-F1
#
_cell.length_a   1.000
_cell.length_b   1.000
_cell.length_c   1.000
_cell.angle_alpha   90.00
_cell.angle_beta   90.00
_cell.angle_gamma   90.00
#
_symmetry.space_group_name_H-M   'P 1'
#
loop_
_entity.id
_entity.type
_entity.pdbx_description
1 polymer ?
#
loop_
_entity_poly.entity_id
_entity_poly.type
_entity_poly.pdbx_seq_one_letter_code
_entity_poly.pdbx_strand_id
1 'polypeptide(L)'
;MIPQDDPATDEARHHREPHIQVVKGNPSDEELAALIAVLGSVGGSAREAGPPAERSRWGLPVDKLRYPVFSWQKITLLQRAHMRR
;
A
#
# COMPACT_ATOMS: atom_id res chain seq x y z
N MET A 1 12.19 29.33 42.44
CA MET A 1 11.82 29.48 41.02
C MET A 1 12.96 28.86 40.21
N ILE A 2 12.89 27.55 39.93
CA ILE A 2 13.81 26.85 39.03
C ILE A 2 12.97 26.46 37.81
N PRO A 3 13.39 26.77 36.56
CA PRO A 3 12.67 26.31 35.39
C PRO A 3 12.76 24.78 35.34
N GLN A 4 11.61 24.11 35.33
CA GLN A 4 11.52 22.70 34.95
C GLN A 4 11.59 22.65 33.43
N ASP A 5 12.76 22.33 32.88
CA ASP A 5 12.85 21.77 31.54
C ASP A 5 12.33 20.33 31.62
N ASP A 6 11.12 20.10 31.13
CA ASP A 6 10.52 18.77 30.98
C ASP A 6 11.14 18.06 29.77
N PRO A 7 11.98 17.01 29.92
CA PRO A 7 12.52 16.26 28.77
C PRO A 7 11.48 15.29 28.16
N ALA A 8 10.22 15.33 28.59
CA ALA A 8 9.25 14.27 28.33
C ALA A 8 8.39 14.45 27.06
N THR A 9 8.83 15.27 26.08
CA THR A 9 8.09 15.43 24.81
C THR A 9 8.76 14.75 23.61
N ASP A 10 9.99 14.23 23.76
CA ASP A 10 10.73 13.66 22.61
C ASP A 10 10.53 12.15 22.40
N GLU A 11 9.94 11.44 23.37
CA GLU A 11 9.94 9.96 23.39
C GLU A 11 8.80 9.27 22.61
N ALA A 12 7.85 10.03 22.04
CA ALA A 12 6.70 9.44 21.33
C ALA A 12 6.67 9.71 19.81
N ARG A 13 7.73 10.30 19.24
CA ARG A 13 7.95 10.19 17.80
C ARG A 13 8.55 8.82 17.55
N HIS A 14 7.71 7.80 17.44
CA HIS A 14 8.12 6.53 16.85
C HIS A 14 8.80 6.84 15.52
N HIS A 15 10.13 6.82 15.54
CA HIS A 15 10.98 6.99 14.37
C HIS A 15 10.82 5.71 13.57
N ARG A 16 9.66 5.56 12.92
CA ARG A 16 9.48 4.52 11.90
C ARG A 16 10.50 4.86 10.85
N GLU A 17 11.35 3.90 10.54
CA GLU A 17 12.25 4.02 9.41
C GLU A 17 11.44 4.49 8.19
N PRO A 18 11.93 5.49 7.44
CA PRO A 18 11.24 5.96 6.25
C PRO A 18 10.98 4.78 5.31
N HIS A 19 9.70 4.49 5.03
CA HIS A 19 9.33 3.39 4.13
C HIS A 19 9.74 3.65 2.66
N ILE A 20 10.14 4.89 2.34
CA ILE A 20 10.53 5.34 1.01
C ILE A 20 11.83 6.12 1.15
N GLN A 21 12.82 5.80 0.31
CA GLN A 21 14.14 6.45 0.31
C GLN A 21 14.47 6.98 -1.10
N VAL A 22 15.11 8.16 -1.16
CA VAL A 22 15.62 8.73 -2.40
C VAL A 22 17.00 8.12 -2.67
N VAL A 23 17.10 7.24 -3.66
CA VAL A 23 18.37 6.57 -4.03
C VAL A 23 19.24 7.44 -4.95
N LYS A 24 18.63 8.36 -5.72
CA LYS A 24 19.32 9.22 -6.68
C LYS A 24 18.59 10.54 -6.88
N GLY A 25 19.35 11.63 -7.07
CA GLY A 25 18.84 12.99 -7.28
C GLY A 25 18.83 13.81 -5.98
N ASN A 26 18.43 15.07 -6.08
CA ASN A 26 18.25 15.97 -4.95
C ASN A 26 16.92 16.72 -5.13
N PRO A 27 15.77 16.03 -4.94
CA PRO A 27 14.46 16.64 -5.12
C PRO A 27 14.27 17.79 -4.12
N SER A 28 13.48 18.79 -4.52
CA SER A 28 13.10 19.85 -3.59
C SER A 28 12.04 19.36 -2.59
N ASP A 29 11.89 20.10 -1.49
CA ASP A 29 10.89 19.78 -0.46
C ASP A 29 9.47 19.84 -1.04
N GLU A 30 9.21 20.75 -1.99
CA GLU A 30 7.92 20.86 -2.69
C GLU A 30 7.63 19.62 -3.55
N GLU A 31 8.62 19.10 -4.26
CA GLU A 31 8.48 17.89 -5.08
C GLU A 31 8.20 16.67 -4.20
N LEU A 32 8.91 16.55 -3.08
CA LEU A 32 8.70 15.47 -2.12
C LEU A 32 7.30 15.55 -1.47
N ALA A 33 6.87 16.75 -1.09
CA ALA A 33 5.54 16.98 -0.54
C ALA A 33 4.44 16.63 -1.56
N ALA A 34 4.61 17.02 -2.82
CA ALA A 34 3.67 16.66 -3.89
C ALA A 34 3.57 15.14 -4.07
N LEU A 35 4.70 14.42 -4.08
CA LEU A 35 4.71 12.96 -4.17
C LEU A 35 3.99 12.30 -3.00
N ILE A 36 4.29 12.73 -1.76
CA ILE A 36 3.67 12.18 -0.55
C ILE A 36 2.16 12.44 -0.56
N ALA A 37 1.73 13.64 -0.97
CA ALA A 37 0.31 13.97 -1.10
C ALA A 37 -0.41 13.03 -2.10
N VAL A 38 0.21 12.76 -3.25
CA VAL A 38 -0.34 11.81 -4.24
C VAL A 38 -0.40 10.39 -3.67
N LEU A 39 0.68 9.88 -3.08
CA LEU A 39 0.70 8.53 -2.49
C LEU A 39 -0.30 8.38 -1.34
N GLY A 40 -0.39 9.39 -0.48
CA GLY A 40 -1.37 9.45 0.61
C GLY A 40 -2.81 9.48 0.10
N SER A 41 -3.09 10.14 -1.02
CA SER A 41 -4.43 10.17 -1.61
C SER A 41 -4.88 8.81 -2.13
N VAL A 42 -3.95 7.98 -2.62
CA VAL A 42 -4.25 6.63 -3.13
C VAL A 42 -4.43 5.61 -2.01
N GLY A 43 -3.60 5.67 -0.96
CA GLY A 43 -3.65 4.74 0.17
C GLY A 43 -4.66 5.11 1.26
N GLY A 44 -5.03 6.39 1.34
CA GLY A 44 -5.77 6.98 2.45
C GLY A 44 -7.25 7.21 2.23
N SER A 45 -7.86 6.68 1.16
CA SER A 45 -9.31 6.60 1.13
C SER A 45 -9.74 5.68 2.26
N ALA A 46 -10.07 6.28 3.41
CA ALA A 46 -11.01 5.71 4.36
C ALA A 46 -12.22 5.36 3.51
N ARG A 47 -12.27 4.10 3.08
CA ARG A 47 -13.43 3.57 2.41
C ARG A 47 -14.57 3.87 3.36
N GLU A 48 -15.48 4.73 2.92
CA GLU A 48 -16.86 4.73 3.41
C GLU A 48 -17.25 3.26 3.60
N ALA A 49 -17.91 2.92 4.70
CA ALA A 49 -18.34 1.55 5.01
C ALA A 49 -19.38 1.06 4.00
N GLY A 50 -19.00 0.98 2.73
CA GLY A 50 -19.69 0.28 1.67
C GLY A 50 -19.46 -1.22 1.83
N PRO A 51 -20.01 -2.01 0.89
CA PRO A 51 -19.85 -3.45 0.89
C PRO A 51 -18.37 -3.85 1.06
N PRO A 52 -18.09 -5.00 1.70
CA PRO A 52 -16.71 -5.45 1.92
C PRO A 52 -15.89 -5.26 0.65
N ALA A 53 -14.76 -4.56 0.75
CA ALA A 53 -13.88 -4.34 -0.38
C ALA A 53 -13.63 -5.69 -1.06
N GLU A 54 -13.84 -5.76 -2.37
CA GLU A 54 -13.56 -6.97 -3.14
C GLU A 54 -12.12 -7.39 -2.82
N ARG A 55 -11.94 -8.63 -2.37
CA ARG A 55 -10.62 -9.12 -1.96
C ARG A 55 -9.67 -8.89 -3.13
N SER A 56 -8.45 -8.46 -2.83
CA SER A 56 -7.41 -8.25 -3.85
C SER A 56 -7.36 -9.46 -4.78
N ARG A 57 -7.54 -9.21 -6.08
CA ARG A 57 -7.46 -10.22 -7.14
C ARG A 57 -6.01 -10.59 -7.47
N TRP A 58 -5.05 -9.96 -6.80
CA TRP A 58 -3.64 -10.27 -6.93
C TRP A 58 -3.29 -11.55 -6.15
N GLY A 59 -2.61 -12.49 -6.82
CA GLY A 59 -2.07 -13.68 -6.17
C GLY A 59 -3.12 -14.76 -5.89
N LEU A 60 -4.16 -14.85 -6.72
CA LEU A 60 -5.14 -15.92 -6.63
C LEU A 60 -4.44 -17.28 -6.82
N PRO A 61 -4.92 -18.37 -6.20
CA PRO A 61 -4.29 -19.69 -6.36
C PRO A 61 -4.14 -20.14 -7.82
N VAL A 62 -5.04 -19.70 -8.71
CA VAL A 62 -5.00 -19.99 -10.15
C VAL A 62 -3.79 -19.36 -10.85
N ASP A 63 -3.27 -18.24 -10.35
CA ASP A 63 -2.13 -17.53 -10.94
C ASP A 63 -0.82 -18.29 -10.72
N LYS A 64 -0.77 -19.11 -9.65
CA LYS A 64 0.39 -19.93 -9.29
C LYS A 64 0.48 -21.22 -10.11
N LEU A 65 -0.54 -21.51 -10.91
CA LEU A 65 -0.70 -22.79 -11.60
C LEU A 65 0.15 -22.86 -12.87
N ARG A 66 1.05 -23.84 -12.90
CA ARG A 66 1.96 -24.12 -14.02
C ARG A 66 1.34 -25.08 -15.02
N TYR A 67 0.24 -24.66 -15.65
CA TYR A 67 -0.30 -25.34 -16.82
C TYR A 67 0.09 -24.63 -18.12
N PRO A 68 0.17 -25.37 -19.24
CA PRO A 68 0.27 -24.77 -20.57
C PRO A 68 -0.82 -23.73 -20.80
N VAL A 69 -0.52 -22.69 -21.59
CA VAL A 69 -1.44 -21.55 -21.80
C VAL A 69 -2.78 -21.95 -22.42
N PHE A 70 -2.80 -23.06 -23.16
CA PHE A 70 -3.99 -23.65 -23.79
C PHE A 70 -4.72 -24.68 -22.91
N SER A 71 -4.33 -24.82 -21.64
CA SER A 71 -5.01 -25.74 -20.71
C SER A 71 -6.41 -25.23 -20.40
N TRP A 72 -7.41 -25.97 -20.86
CA TRP A 72 -8.82 -25.68 -20.56
C TRP A 72 -9.13 -25.66 -19.06
N GLN A 73 -8.41 -26.44 -18.25
CA GLN A 73 -8.53 -26.40 -16.79
C GLN A 73 -8.10 -25.03 -16.23
N LYS A 74 -6.95 -24.49 -16.67
CA LYS A 74 -6.47 -23.18 -16.24
C LYS A 74 -7.38 -22.06 -16.74
N ILE A 75 -7.78 -22.10 -18.02
CA ILE A 75 -8.68 -21.10 -18.63
C ILE A 75 -10.01 -21.04 -17.86
N THR A 76 -10.60 -22.21 -17.56
CA THR A 76 -11.86 -22.29 -16.82
C THR A 76 -11.73 -21.74 -15.40
N LEU A 77 -10.67 -22.10 -14.68
CA LEU A 77 -10.43 -21.63 -13.32
C LEU A 77 -10.18 -20.12 -13.28
N LEU A 78 -9.44 -19.58 -14.27
CA LEU A 78 -9.16 -18.15 -14.37
C LEU A 78 -10.47 -17.37 -14.57
N GLN A 79 -11.30 -17.81 -15.53
CA GLN A 79 -12.60 -17.19 -15.79
C GLN A 79 -13.50 -17.24 -14.55
N ARG A 80 -13.59 -18.39 -13.86
CA ARG A 80 -14.41 -18.51 -12.65
C ARG A 80 -13.92 -17.64 -11.49
N ALA A 81 -12.60 -17.55 -11.30
CA ALA A 81 -12.01 -16.80 -10.19
C ALA A 81 -12.09 -15.28 -10.42
N HIS A 82 -12.05 -14.83 -11.67
CA HIS A 82 -12.04 -13.40 -12.01
C HIS A 82 -13.41 -12.83 -12.39
N MET A 83 -14.36 -13.66 -12.85
CA MET A 83 -15.66 -13.20 -13.38
C MET A 83 -16.85 -13.45 -12.44
N ARG A 84 -16.66 -14.10 -11.28
CA ARG A 84 -17.75 -14.26 -10.30
C ARG A 84 -17.90 -12.97 -9.47
N ARG A 85 -19.08 -12.36 -9.55
CA ARG A 85 -19.53 -11.23 -8.74
C ARG A 85 -20.64 -11.70 -7.81
#